data_AF-A0A1R3GK55-F1
#
_entry.id   AF-A0A1R3GK55-F1
#
_cell.length_a   1.000
_cell.length_b   1.000
_cell.length_c   1.000
_cell.angle_alpha   90.00
_cell.angle_beta   90.00
_cell.angle_gamma   90.00
#
_symmetry.space_group_name_H-M   'P 1'
#
loop_
_entity.id
_entity.type
_entity.pdbx_description
1 polymer ?
#
loop_
_entity_poly.entity_id
_entity_poly.type
_entity_poly.pdbx_seq_one_letter_code
_entity_poly.pdbx_strand_id
1 'polypeptide(L)'
;MKKTSNIISSFHVLPFLLLTISLPSISCDLVDQICKKTPFYDLCISTLRSNSNNSAESSDVKGLASVAADILLSNATDTLNYIQSQISQTSDPQMERALAYCAELYIPVVKYNLPQAIEALSKGKFEFASDGISDAAKQADACEKNFSGSLESPLSDRNKLLHSLSDVAVAIVKLLLKG
;
A
#
# COMPACT_ATOMS: atom_id res chain seq x y z
N MET A 1 -34.88 35.72 -74.27
CA MET A 1 -35.09 34.26 -74.18
C MET A 1 -33.76 33.54 -74.35
N LYS A 2 -33.24 32.88 -73.31
CA LYS A 2 -32.27 31.78 -73.41
C LYS A 2 -32.30 31.00 -72.10
N LYS A 3 -32.99 29.86 -72.13
CA LYS A 3 -32.93 28.81 -71.11
C LYS A 3 -31.52 28.22 -71.14
N THR A 4 -30.90 28.06 -69.97
CA THR A 4 -29.81 27.10 -69.80
C THR A 4 -30.12 26.23 -68.58
N SER A 5 -29.85 24.94 -68.76
CA SER A 5 -30.35 23.82 -67.99
C SER A 5 -29.43 23.47 -66.82
N ASN A 6 -30.04 22.83 -65.82
CA ASN A 6 -29.51 22.24 -64.59
C ASN A 6 -28.22 21.43 -64.75
N ILE A 7 -27.37 21.46 -63.72
CA ILE A 7 -26.62 20.28 -63.25
C ILE A 7 -26.59 20.32 -61.72
N ILE A 8 -27.34 19.43 -61.07
CA ILE A 8 -27.25 19.15 -59.64
C ILE A 8 -26.08 18.19 -59.45
N SER A 9 -24.95 18.68 -58.96
CA SER A 9 -23.81 17.82 -58.61
C SER A 9 -24.02 17.28 -57.20
N SER A 10 -24.54 16.05 -57.09
CA SER A 10 -24.64 15.32 -55.84
C SER A 10 -23.23 14.90 -55.38
N PHE A 11 -22.63 15.67 -54.46
CA PHE A 11 -21.41 15.25 -53.78
C PHE A 11 -21.79 14.27 -52.66
N HIS A 12 -21.72 12.97 -52.93
CA HIS A 12 -21.70 11.98 -51.86
C HIS A 12 -20.36 12.09 -51.13
N VAL A 13 -20.36 12.83 -50.02
CA VAL A 13 -19.25 12.84 -49.06
C VAL A 13 -19.28 11.48 -48.36
N LEU A 14 -18.41 10.57 -48.79
CA LEU A 14 -18.22 9.29 -48.11
C LEU A 14 -17.73 9.59 -46.68
N PRO A 15 -18.40 9.12 -45.62
CA PRO A 15 -17.91 9.35 -44.27
C PRO A 15 -16.63 8.52 -44.12
N PHE A 16 -15.48 9.19 -44.06
CA PHE A 16 -14.23 8.58 -43.66
C PHE A 16 -14.43 8.09 -42.23
N LEU A 17 -14.72 6.80 -42.08
CA LEU A 17 -14.73 6.11 -40.80
C LEU A 17 -13.29 6.20 -40.29
N LEU A 18 -12.99 7.21 -39.47
CA LEU A 18 -11.75 7.30 -38.73
C LEU A 18 -11.73 6.11 -37.78
N LEU A 19 -11.17 5.00 -38.26
CA LEU A 19 -10.81 3.87 -37.43
C LEU A 19 -9.70 4.40 -36.52
N THR A 20 -10.06 4.86 -35.33
CA THR A 20 -9.08 5.12 -34.28
C THR A 20 -8.44 3.77 -33.98
N ILE A 21 -7.27 3.54 -34.56
CA ILE A 21 -6.41 2.44 -34.17
C ILE A 21 -5.99 2.79 -32.74
N SER A 22 -6.72 2.26 -31.77
CA SER A 22 -6.27 2.19 -30.39
C SER A 22 -5.04 1.30 -30.43
N LEU A 23 -3.85 1.89 -30.50
CA LEU A 23 -2.65 1.15 -30.11
C LEU A 23 -2.95 0.65 -28.69
N PRO A 24 -2.75 -0.65 -28.38
CA PRO A 24 -2.74 -1.05 -26.99
C PRO A 24 -1.65 -0.22 -26.35
N SER A 25 -2.03 0.73 -25.50
CA SER A 25 -1.09 1.36 -24.62
C SER A 25 -0.40 0.21 -23.90
N ILE A 26 0.88 -0.01 -24.21
CA ILE A 26 1.75 -0.78 -23.33
C ILE A 26 1.90 0.12 -22.09
N SER A 27 0.83 0.20 -21.29
CA SER A 27 0.90 0.70 -19.94
C SER A 27 1.74 -0.34 -19.22
N CYS A 28 3.03 -0.07 -19.13
CA CYS A 28 3.91 -0.87 -18.31
C CYS A 28 3.30 -0.85 -16.90
N ASP A 29 2.83 -2.00 -16.42
CA ASP A 29 2.14 -2.08 -15.13
C ASP A 29 3.11 -1.60 -14.06
N LEU A 30 2.86 -0.40 -13.53
CA LEU A 30 3.73 0.25 -12.57
C LEU A 30 3.82 -0.59 -11.29
N VAL A 31 2.72 -1.25 -10.92
CA VAL A 31 2.67 -2.13 -9.74
C VAL A 31 3.58 -3.34 -9.95
N ASP A 32 3.49 -4.03 -11.09
CA ASP A 32 4.37 -5.16 -11.42
C ASP A 32 5.86 -4.75 -11.41
N GLN A 33 6.19 -3.61 -12.01
CA GLN A 33 7.56 -3.10 -12.04
C GLN A 33 8.12 -2.76 -10.66
N ILE A 34 7.30 -2.17 -9.79
CA ILE A 34 7.66 -1.85 -8.41
C ILE A 34 7.84 -3.15 -7.63
N CYS A 35 6.87 -4.07 -7.68
CA CYS A 35 6.90 -5.29 -6.89
C CYS A 35 8.06 -6.23 -7.28
N LYS A 36 8.54 -6.19 -8.53
CA LYS A 36 9.78 -6.89 -8.92
C LYS A 36 11.04 -6.35 -8.24
N LYS A 37 10.98 -5.14 -7.66
CA LYS A 37 12.06 -4.48 -6.93
C LYS A 37 11.86 -4.50 -5.41
N THR A 38 10.77 -5.09 -4.91
CA THR A 38 10.49 -5.25 -3.48
C THR A 38 10.75 -6.69 -3.03
N PRO A 39 10.96 -6.93 -1.72
CA PRO A 39 10.78 -8.26 -1.17
C PRO A 39 9.30 -8.68 -1.30
N PHE A 40 9.03 -9.97 -1.11
CA PHE A 40 7.66 -10.54 -1.09
C PHE A 40 6.79 -10.11 -2.28
N TYR A 41 7.19 -10.47 -3.50
CA TYR A 41 6.51 -10.08 -4.73
C TYR A 41 4.98 -10.26 -4.67
N ASP A 42 4.50 -11.45 -4.28
CA ASP A 42 3.06 -11.74 -4.23
C ASP A 42 2.33 -10.89 -3.18
N LEU A 43 2.97 -10.62 -2.04
CA LEU A 43 2.43 -9.73 -1.02
C LEU A 43 2.35 -8.29 -1.53
N CYS A 44 3.38 -7.81 -2.23
CA CYS A 44 3.35 -6.49 -2.84
C CYS A 44 2.22 -6.36 -3.87
N ILE A 45 2.06 -7.36 -4.76
CA ILE A 45 1.00 -7.38 -5.76
C ILE A 45 -0.38 -7.35 -5.10
N SER A 46 -0.63 -8.20 -4.10
CA SER A 46 -1.93 -8.28 -3.43
C SER A 46 -2.24 -7.02 -2.61
N THR A 47 -1.21 -6.41 -2.01
CA THR A 47 -1.29 -5.15 -1.26
C THR A 47 -1.68 -4.00 -2.19
N LEU A 48 -0.98 -3.84 -3.32
CA LEU A 48 -1.17 -2.69 -4.19
C LEU A 48 -2.38 -2.86 -5.12
N ARG A 49 -2.56 -4.00 -5.80
CA ARG A 49 -3.63 -4.15 -6.81
C ARG A 49 -5.03 -4.13 -6.23
N SER A 50 -5.21 -4.62 -5.01
CA SER A 50 -6.51 -4.54 -4.30
C SER A 50 -6.94 -3.08 -4.07
N ASN A 51 -5.97 -2.15 -4.08
CA ASN A 51 -6.15 -0.76 -3.65
C ASN A 51 -5.80 0.28 -4.74
N SER A 52 -5.20 -0.13 -5.87
CA SER A 52 -4.74 0.75 -6.95
C SER A 52 -5.69 0.84 -8.14
N ASN A 53 -6.77 0.05 -8.18
CA ASN A 53 -7.51 -0.14 -9.44
C ASN A 53 -8.28 1.09 -9.94
N ASN A 54 -8.42 2.19 -9.18
CA ASN A 54 -9.19 3.37 -9.62
C ASN A 54 -8.83 4.72 -8.93
N SER A 55 -7.66 4.88 -8.30
CA SER A 55 -7.31 6.13 -7.60
C SER A 55 -6.20 6.92 -8.32
N ALA A 56 -6.39 8.23 -8.51
CA ALA A 56 -5.36 9.14 -9.02
C ALA A 56 -4.08 9.12 -8.15
N GLU A 57 -4.25 8.79 -6.86
CA GLU A 57 -3.19 8.58 -5.88
C GLU A 57 -2.31 7.35 -6.13
N SER A 58 -2.61 6.49 -7.11
CA SER A 58 -1.76 5.31 -7.43
C SER A 58 -1.08 5.42 -8.80
N SER A 59 -1.08 6.63 -9.38
CA SER A 59 -0.55 6.88 -10.74
C SER A 59 0.97 6.95 -10.81
N ASP A 60 1.67 7.10 -9.68
CA ASP A 60 3.13 7.14 -9.59
C ASP A 60 3.68 6.36 -8.38
N VAL A 61 5.01 6.26 -8.29
CA VAL A 61 5.70 5.51 -7.23
C VAL A 61 5.42 6.09 -5.85
N LYS A 62 5.30 7.42 -5.74
CA LYS A 62 5.04 8.12 -4.47
C LYS A 62 3.64 7.78 -3.98
N GLY A 63 2.68 7.79 -4.87
CA GLY A 63 1.32 7.39 -4.64
C GLY A 63 1.19 5.95 -4.14
N LEU A 64 1.86 5.02 -4.83
CA LEU A 64 1.90 3.61 -4.42
C LEU A 64 2.62 3.40 -3.07
N ALA A 65 3.61 4.24 -2.73
CA ALA A 65 4.23 4.23 -1.41
C ALA A 65 3.24 4.67 -0.31
N SER A 66 2.44 5.71 -0.56
CA SER A 66 1.38 6.14 0.37
C SER A 66 0.34 5.03 0.57
N VAL A 67 -0.14 4.40 -0.50
CA VAL A 67 -1.08 3.27 -0.42
C VAL A 67 -0.51 2.13 0.43
N ALA A 68 0.76 1.76 0.23
CA ALA A 68 1.41 0.72 1.03
C ALA A 68 1.49 1.12 2.52
N ALA A 69 1.79 2.38 2.83
CA ALA A 69 1.85 2.89 4.20
C ALA A 69 0.47 2.94 4.87
N ASP A 70 -0.58 3.30 4.14
CA ASP A 70 -1.96 3.28 4.64
C ASP A 70 -2.44 1.87 4.97
N ILE A 71 -2.13 0.89 4.11
CA ILE A 71 -2.46 -0.52 4.36
C ILE A 71 -1.70 -1.04 5.59
N LEU A 72 -0.42 -0.67 5.73
CA LEU A 72 0.37 -0.99 6.91
C LEU A 72 -0.25 -0.38 8.18
N LEU A 73 -0.69 0.87 8.13
CA LEU A 73 -1.39 1.53 9.25
C LEU A 73 -2.70 0.82 9.61
N SER A 74 -3.48 0.41 8.60
CA SER A 74 -4.70 -0.38 8.83
C SER A 74 -4.39 -1.69 9.55
N ASN A 75 -3.37 -2.44 9.08
CA ASN A 75 -2.99 -3.71 9.71
C ASN A 75 -2.42 -3.53 11.12
N ALA A 76 -1.66 -2.45 11.37
CA ALA A 76 -1.16 -2.12 12.70
C ALA A 76 -2.32 -1.79 13.65
N THR A 77 -3.31 -1.04 13.18
CA THR A 77 -4.51 -0.67 13.93
C THR A 77 -5.33 -1.91 14.27
N ASP A 78 -5.58 -2.78 13.30
CA ASP A 78 -6.32 -4.03 13.50
C ASP A 78 -5.60 -4.97 14.47
N THR A 79 -4.27 -5.01 14.41
CA THR A 79 -3.46 -5.80 15.34
C THR A 79 -3.54 -5.23 16.76
N LEU A 80 -3.47 -3.91 16.93
CA LEU A 80 -3.65 -3.27 18.23
C LEU A 80 -5.04 -3.55 18.83
N ASN A 81 -6.09 -3.46 18.01
CA ASN A 81 -7.46 -3.78 18.43
C ASN A 81 -7.58 -5.25 18.85
N TYR A 82 -6.96 -6.16 18.09
CA TYR A 82 -6.91 -7.58 18.44
C TYR A 82 -6.20 -7.81 19.78
N ILE A 83 -5.04 -7.17 20.01
CA ILE A 83 -4.32 -7.25 21.29
C ILE A 83 -5.21 -6.81 22.44
N GLN A 84 -5.89 -5.67 22.33
CA GLN A 84 -6.79 -5.15 23.37
C GLN A 84 -7.98 -6.10 23.64
N SER A 85 -8.50 -6.73 22.59
CA SER A 85 -9.53 -7.76 22.71
C SER A 85 -9.02 -8.99 23.47
N GLN A 86 -7.80 -9.47 23.16
CA GLN A 86 -7.19 -10.61 23.85
C GLN A 86 -6.91 -10.32 25.33
N ILE A 87 -6.43 -9.10 25.66
CA ILE A 87 -6.24 -8.66 27.06
C ILE A 87 -7.56 -8.76 27.84
N SER A 88 -8.68 -8.37 27.22
CA SER A 88 -9.99 -8.37 27.88
C SER A 88 -10.58 -9.78 28.07
N GLN A 89 -10.02 -10.79 27.40
CA GLN A 89 -10.53 -12.18 27.40
C GLN A 89 -9.66 -13.14 28.19
N THR A 90 -8.37 -12.84 28.35
CA THR A 90 -7.44 -13.72 29.09
C THR A 90 -7.64 -13.60 30.59
N SER A 91 -7.56 -14.74 31.28
CA SER A 91 -7.44 -14.81 32.75
C SER A 91 -6.03 -15.19 33.21
N ASP A 92 -5.13 -15.49 32.28
CA ASP A 92 -3.72 -15.78 32.56
C ASP A 92 -2.93 -14.45 32.72
N PRO A 93 -2.40 -14.15 33.92
CA PRO A 93 -1.65 -12.92 34.17
C PRO A 93 -0.35 -12.81 33.38
N GLN A 94 0.27 -13.93 32.99
CA GLN A 94 1.48 -13.91 32.16
C GLN A 94 1.12 -13.51 30.71
N MET A 95 0.05 -14.08 30.17
CA MET A 95 -0.50 -13.69 28.87
C MET A 95 -0.93 -12.23 28.85
N GLU A 96 -1.64 -11.77 29.90
CA GLU A 96 -2.09 -10.38 30.01
C GLU A 96 -0.90 -9.40 29.97
N ARG A 97 0.15 -9.65 30.76
CA ARG A 97 1.37 -8.83 30.74
C ARG A 97 2.06 -8.84 29.37
N ALA A 98 2.11 -10.00 28.72
CA ALA A 98 2.76 -10.10 27.41
C ALA A 98 2.02 -9.30 26.34
N LEU A 99 0.67 -9.38 26.34
CA LEU A 99 -0.18 -8.61 25.45
C LEU A 99 -0.16 -7.11 25.77
N ALA A 100 -0.14 -6.72 27.04
CA ALA A 100 -0.04 -5.32 27.45
C ALA A 100 1.25 -4.67 26.94
N TYR A 101 2.39 -5.37 27.05
CA TYR A 101 3.65 -4.94 26.46
C TYR A 101 3.53 -4.74 24.94
N CYS A 102 2.93 -5.69 24.22
CA CYS A 102 2.68 -5.52 22.79
C CYS A 102 1.80 -4.31 22.49
N ALA A 103 0.75 -4.05 23.28
CA ALA A 103 -0.09 -2.87 23.10
C ALA A 103 0.72 -1.57 23.25
N GLU A 104 1.61 -1.49 24.25
CA GLU A 104 2.48 -0.34 24.45
C GLU A 104 3.41 -0.07 23.26
N LEU A 105 3.89 -1.12 22.57
CA LEU A 105 4.70 -0.98 21.35
C LEU A 105 3.87 -0.56 20.13
N TYR A 106 2.65 -1.09 19.98
CA TYR A 106 1.79 -0.79 18.83
C TYR A 106 1.10 0.57 18.90
N ILE A 107 0.79 1.08 20.10
CA ILE A 107 0.15 2.39 20.29
C ILE A 107 0.90 3.53 19.58
N PRO A 108 2.22 3.74 19.78
CA PRO A 108 2.93 4.81 19.09
C PRO A 108 3.04 4.58 17.59
N VAL A 109 3.16 3.32 17.14
CA VAL A 109 3.16 2.97 15.71
C VAL A 109 1.89 3.48 15.02
N VAL A 110 0.73 3.19 15.63
CA VAL A 110 -0.59 3.56 15.10
C VAL A 110 -0.87 5.05 15.25
N LYS A 111 -0.55 5.65 16.41
CA LYS A 111 -0.93 7.04 16.71
C LYS A 111 0.02 8.07 16.10
N TYR A 112 1.29 7.71 15.90
CA TYR A 112 2.32 8.69 15.57
C TYR A 112 3.19 8.24 14.39
N ASN A 113 3.84 7.09 14.47
CA ASN A 113 4.95 6.78 13.57
C ASN A 113 4.48 6.60 12.12
N LEU A 114 3.43 5.80 11.89
CA LEU A 114 2.88 5.59 10.56
C LEU A 114 2.15 6.82 10.01
N PRO A 115 1.27 7.52 10.78
CA PRO A 115 0.68 8.78 10.32
C PRO A 115 1.71 9.84 9.92
N GLN A 116 2.79 10.00 10.70
CA GLN A 116 3.86 10.93 10.39
C GLN A 116 4.68 10.48 9.17
N ALA A 117 4.89 9.17 9.00
CA ALA A 117 5.54 8.64 7.80
C ALA A 117 4.71 8.91 6.53
N ILE A 118 3.39 8.74 6.59
CA ILE A 118 2.46 9.06 5.49
C ILE A 118 2.52 10.56 5.16
N GLU A 119 2.48 11.41 6.18
CA GLU A 119 2.65 12.86 5.98
C GLU A 119 4.01 13.19 5.36
N ALA A 120 5.08 12.54 5.80
CA ALA A 120 6.42 12.72 5.26
C ALA A 120 6.53 12.30 3.79
N LEU A 121 5.85 11.22 3.37
CA LEU A 121 5.74 10.84 1.95
C LEU A 121 5.14 11.98 1.13
N SER A 122 4.04 12.57 1.59
CA SER A 122 3.38 13.70 0.91
C SER A 122 4.32 14.90 0.72
N LYS A 123 5.22 15.13 1.69
CA LYS A 123 6.19 16.23 1.72
C LYS A 123 7.54 15.90 1.07
N GLY A 124 7.71 14.71 0.49
CA GLY A 124 8.97 14.29 -0.13
C GLY A 124 10.09 13.96 0.85
N LYS A 125 9.77 13.76 2.14
CA LYS A 125 10.75 13.42 3.19
C LYS A 125 10.90 11.90 3.29
N PHE A 126 11.44 11.30 2.23
CA PHE A 126 11.42 9.84 2.05
C PHE A 126 12.29 9.07 3.06
N GLU A 127 13.42 9.61 3.52
CA GLU A 127 14.23 8.97 4.57
C GLU A 127 13.45 8.88 5.88
N PHE A 128 12.82 9.99 6.30
CA PHE A 128 11.98 10.02 7.50
C PHE A 128 10.78 9.06 7.39
N ALA A 129 10.15 9.00 6.21
CA ALA A 129 9.07 8.05 5.97
C ALA A 129 9.56 6.60 6.07
N SER A 130 10.71 6.28 5.47
CA SER A 130 11.33 4.96 5.55
C SER A 130 11.65 4.57 7.00
N ASP A 131 12.13 5.51 7.82
CA ASP A 131 12.42 5.25 9.24
C ASP A 131 11.15 4.97 10.04
N GLY A 132 10.10 5.77 9.87
CA GLY A 132 8.81 5.57 10.54
C GLY A 132 8.13 4.25 10.16
N ILE A 133 8.21 3.85 8.89
CA ILE A 133 7.70 2.55 8.42
C ILE A 133 8.57 1.40 8.96
N SER A 134 9.90 1.54 8.96
CA SER A 134 10.81 0.51 9.48
C SER A 134 10.63 0.27 10.98
N ASP A 135 10.20 1.29 11.72
CA ASP A 135 9.90 1.14 13.14
C ASP A 135 8.73 0.18 13.39
N ALA A 136 7.69 0.17 12.53
CA ALA A 136 6.56 -0.76 12.67
C ALA A 136 7.01 -2.24 12.65
N ALA A 137 7.94 -2.62 11.76
CA ALA A 137 8.54 -3.95 11.75
C ALA A 137 9.29 -4.26 13.05
N LYS A 138 10.09 -3.30 13.55
CA LYS A 138 10.85 -3.48 14.80
C LYS A 138 9.93 -3.68 16.01
N GLN A 139 8.83 -2.92 16.08
CA GLN A 139 7.86 -3.06 17.16
C GLN A 139 7.10 -4.39 17.09
N ALA A 140 6.75 -4.86 15.88
CA ALA A 140 6.17 -6.19 15.68
C ALA A 140 7.12 -7.31 16.13
N ASP A 141 8.40 -7.22 15.76
CA ASP A 141 9.42 -8.19 16.17
C ASP A 141 9.66 -8.18 17.69
N ALA A 142 9.68 -6.99 18.30
CA ALA A 142 9.85 -6.85 19.75
C ALA A 142 8.64 -7.41 20.50
N CYS A 143 7.42 -7.17 20.00
CA CYS A 143 6.21 -7.80 20.53
C CYS A 143 6.31 -9.34 20.45
N GLU A 144 6.70 -9.89 19.30
CA GLU A 144 6.80 -11.35 19.14
C GLU A 144 7.84 -11.97 20.08
N LYS A 145 9.00 -11.33 20.23
CA LYS A 145 10.07 -11.81 21.13
C LYS A 145 9.69 -11.81 22.61
N ASN A 146 8.66 -11.06 22.99
CA ASN A 146 8.16 -11.04 24.35
C ASN A 146 7.42 -12.35 24.73
N PHE A 147 6.95 -13.10 23.73
CA PHE A 147 6.44 -14.45 23.92
C PHE A 147 7.63 -15.42 23.86
N SER A 148 7.94 -16.06 24.99
CA SER A 148 9.06 -17.01 25.07
C SER A 148 8.75 -18.15 26.04
N GLY A 149 9.51 -19.24 25.92
CA GLY A 149 9.30 -20.45 26.72
C GLY A 149 8.03 -21.19 26.30
N SER A 150 7.14 -21.46 27.24
CA SER A 150 5.87 -22.17 27.00
C SER A 150 4.70 -21.25 26.64
N LEU A 151 4.92 -19.93 26.59
CA LEU A 151 3.86 -18.97 26.26
C LEU A 151 3.77 -18.83 24.73
N GLU A 152 2.77 -19.45 24.11
CA GLU A 152 2.53 -19.29 22.68
C GLU A 152 1.97 -17.90 22.36
N SER A 153 2.49 -17.27 21.32
CA SER A 153 2.04 -15.95 20.86
C SER A 153 0.73 -16.10 20.06
N PRO A 154 -0.37 -15.44 20.48
CA PRO A 154 -1.56 -15.32 19.64
C PRO A 154 -1.37 -14.29 18.50
N LEU A 155 -0.17 -13.69 18.40
CA LEU A 155 0.13 -12.58 17.49
C LEU A 155 1.10 -12.96 16.38
N SER A 156 1.66 -14.18 16.37
CA SER A 156 2.75 -14.57 15.46
C SER A 156 2.46 -14.23 13.98
N ASP A 157 1.28 -14.58 13.47
CA ASP A 157 0.94 -14.34 12.07
C ASP A 157 0.71 -12.85 11.79
N ARG A 158 0.13 -12.11 12.75
CA ARG A 158 -0.08 -10.66 12.66
C ARG A 158 1.24 -9.90 12.67
N ASN A 159 2.16 -10.28 13.57
CA ASN A 159 3.48 -9.69 13.69
C ASN A 159 4.31 -9.94 12.42
N LYS A 160 4.32 -11.18 11.90
CA LYS A 160 5.00 -11.53 10.64
C LYS A 160 4.43 -10.78 9.43
N LEU A 161 3.10 -10.67 9.35
CA LEU A 161 2.46 -9.93 8.27
C LEU A 161 2.83 -8.44 8.34
N LEU A 162 2.77 -7.83 9.53
CA LEU A 162 3.13 -6.42 9.70
C LEU A 162 4.60 -6.16 9.33
N HIS A 163 5.51 -7.05 9.73
CA HIS A 163 6.91 -7.00 9.34
C HIS A 163 7.07 -7.05 7.81
N SER A 164 6.44 -8.04 7.17
CA SER A 164 6.54 -8.23 5.72
C SER A 164 5.96 -7.05 4.94
N LEU A 165 4.84 -6.49 5.39
CA LEU A 165 4.23 -5.28 4.82
C LEU A 165 5.14 -4.06 5.00
N SER A 166 5.78 -3.91 6.15
CA SER A 166 6.74 -2.83 6.40
C SER A 166 7.94 -2.92 5.46
N ASP A 167 8.49 -4.13 5.26
CA ASP A 167 9.60 -4.36 4.32
C ASP A 167 9.23 -4.02 2.87
N VAL A 168 8.02 -4.42 2.44
CA VAL A 168 7.48 -4.02 1.13
C VAL A 168 7.40 -2.51 1.03
N ALA A 169 6.75 -1.84 1.99
CA ALA A 169 6.57 -0.39 1.98
C ALA A 169 7.91 0.37 1.98
N VAL A 170 8.87 -0.03 2.82
CA VAL A 170 10.23 0.53 2.84
C VAL A 170 10.92 0.36 1.49
N ALA A 171 10.80 -0.82 0.85
CA ALA A 171 11.41 -1.05 -0.46
C ALA A 171 10.83 -0.14 -1.54
N ILE A 172 9.52 0.13 -1.52
CA ILE A 172 8.87 1.09 -2.43
C ILE A 172 9.40 2.51 -2.17
N VAL A 173 9.46 2.94 -0.90
CA VAL A 173 9.99 4.28 -0.54
C VAL A 173 11.45 4.43 -0.98
N LYS A 174 12.27 3.38 -0.87
CA LYS A 174 13.66 3.40 -1.35
C LYS A 174 13.80 3.58 -2.86
N LEU A 175 12.77 3.33 -3.65
CA LEU A 175 12.79 3.66 -5.08
C LEU A 175 12.75 5.17 -5.32
N LEU A 176 12.15 5.94 -4.40
CA LEU A 176 12.06 7.40 -4.45
C LEU A 176 13.35 8.10 -3.98
N LEU A 177 14.22 7.38 -3.27
CA LEU A 177 15.54 7.88 -2.82
C LEU A 177 16.63 7.73 -3.89
N LYS A 178 16.39 6.91 -4.91
CA LYS A 178 17.37 6.56 -5.96
C LYS A 178 17.12 7.28 -7.29
N GLY A 179 16.04 8.06 -7.38
CA GLY A 179 15.68 8.87 -8.55
C GLY A 179 15.95 10.34 -8.28
#